data_AF-A0A3A8WA16-F1
#
_entry.id   AF-A0A3A8WA16-F1
#
_cell.length_a   1.000
_cell.length_b   1.000
_cell.length_c   1.000
_cell.angle_alpha   90.00
_cell.angle_beta   90.00
_cell.angle_gamma   90.00
#
_symmetry.space_group_name_H-M   'P 1'
#
loop_
_entity.id
_entity.type
_entity.pdbx_description
1 polymer ?
#
loop_
_entity_poly.entity_id
_entity_poly.type
_entity_poly.pdbx_seq_one_letter_code
_entity_poly.pdbx_strand_id
1 'polypeptide(L)'
;MELAKVTSKGQITIPIAIRNALGIREGDKILFMEEGDRVILTNASTNALLKAQEAFQGVAEELGIKNEEDVIKLVKEIRAERGEKYKCESC
;
A
#
# COMPACT_ATOMS: atom_id res chain seq x y z
N MET A 1 6.00 -23.35 14.69
CA MET A 1 4.61 -23.36 14.16
C MET A 1 3.68 -23.19 15.35
N GLU A 2 2.93 -22.10 15.41
CA GLU A 2 1.89 -21.90 16.43
C GLU A 2 0.53 -22.27 15.83
N LEU A 3 -0.27 -23.03 16.58
CA LEU A 3 -1.63 -23.42 16.20
C LEU A 3 -2.62 -22.54 16.95
N ALA A 4 -3.57 -21.95 16.22
CA ALA A 4 -4.69 -21.21 16.81
C ALA A 4 -5.98 -22.05 16.73
N LYS A 5 -6.82 -21.96 17.76
CA LYS A 5 -8.13 -22.61 17.81
C LYS A 5 -9.22 -21.61 17.38
N VAL A 6 -10.16 -22.07 16.56
CA VAL A 6 -11.39 -21.33 16.26
C VAL A 6 -12.31 -21.37 17.48
N THR A 7 -12.77 -20.22 17.96
CA THR A 7 -13.71 -20.15 19.08
C THR A 7 -15.11 -20.63 18.65
N SER A 8 -15.99 -20.91 19.62
CA SER A 8 -17.40 -21.25 19.34
C SER A 8 -18.17 -20.17 18.58
N LYS A 9 -17.65 -18.93 18.58
CA LYS A 9 -18.20 -17.80 17.84
C LYS A 9 -17.57 -17.62 16.45
N GLY A 10 -16.73 -18.57 16.00
CA GLY A 10 -16.07 -18.50 14.69
C GLY A 10 -14.89 -17.53 14.63
N GLN A 11 -14.37 -17.06 15.78
CA GLN A 11 -13.23 -16.13 15.81
C GLN A 11 -11.90 -16.90 15.87
N ILE A 12 -10.87 -16.37 15.24
CA ILE A 12 -9.48 -16.87 15.32
C ILE A 12 -8.63 -15.78 15.97
N THR A 13 -7.90 -16.13 17.01
CA THR A 13 -6.97 -15.21 17.68
C THR A 13 -5.61 -15.24 17.00
N ILE A 14 -5.09 -14.09 16.60
CA ILE A 14 -3.73 -13.94 16.08
C ILE A 14 -2.76 -13.82 17.27
N PRO A 15 -1.80 -14.76 17.45
CA PRO A 15 -0.81 -14.69 18.52
C PRO A 15 0.02 -13.41 18.48
N ILE A 16 0.52 -12.97 19.64
CA ILE A 16 1.25 -11.70 19.78
C ILE A 16 2.47 -11.61 18.85
N ALA A 17 3.20 -12.70 18.66
CA ALA A 17 4.36 -12.74 17.78
C ALA A 17 3.99 -12.40 16.32
N ILE A 18 2.88 -12.96 15.83
CA ILE A 18 2.38 -12.72 14.48
C ILE A 18 1.81 -11.30 14.35
N ARG A 19 1.09 -10.79 15.37
CA ARG A 19 0.59 -9.40 15.35
C ARG A 19 1.72 -8.40 15.20
N ASN A 20 2.81 -8.59 15.93
CA ASN A 20 3.99 -7.72 15.87
C ASN A 20 4.68 -7.81 14.51
N ALA A 21 4.81 -9.02 13.95
CA ALA A 21 5.41 -9.22 12.62
C ALA A 21 4.57 -8.56 11.50
N LEU A 22 3.24 -8.59 11.62
CA LEU A 22 2.33 -7.94 10.67
C LEU A 22 2.11 -6.44 10.96
N GLY A 23 2.66 -5.92 12.06
CA GLY A 23 2.50 -4.52 12.48
C GLY A 23 1.06 -4.11 12.80
N ILE A 24 0.18 -5.07 13.14
CA ILE A 24 -1.25 -4.81 13.38
C ILE A 24 -1.54 -4.43 14.83
N ARG A 25 -2.43 -3.47 15.00
CA ARG A 25 -2.90 -2.93 16.29
C ARG A 25 -4.41 -3.07 16.43
N GLU A 26 -4.91 -2.79 17.63
CA GLU A 26 -6.35 -2.73 17.86
C GLU A 26 -6.99 -1.66 16.95
N GLY A 27 -8.08 -2.02 16.28
CA GLY A 27 -8.77 -1.16 15.31
C GLY A 27 -8.26 -1.27 13.88
N ASP A 28 -7.11 -1.93 13.64
CA ASP A 28 -6.62 -2.14 12.28
C ASP A 28 -7.50 -3.12 11.50
N LYS A 29 -7.65 -2.84 10.20
CA LYS A 29 -8.36 -3.71 9.27
C LYS A 29 -7.38 -4.67 8.59
N ILE A 30 -7.70 -5.94 8.63
CA ILE A 30 -6.95 -7.01 7.98
C ILE A 30 -7.70 -7.40 6.70
N LEU A 31 -6.97 -7.50 5.60
CA LEU A 31 -7.49 -8.01 4.35
C LEU A 31 -7.24 -9.52 4.28
N PHE A 32 -8.27 -10.25 3.88
CA PHE A 32 -8.23 -11.69 3.60
C PHE A 32 -8.21 -11.86 2.09
N MET A 33 -7.19 -12.53 1.57
CA MET A 33 -7.08 -12.85 0.15
C MET A 33 -6.97 -14.36 -0.01
N GLU A 34 -7.71 -14.91 -0.97
CA GLU A 34 -7.63 -16.32 -1.31
C GLU A 34 -6.59 -16.53 -2.40
N GLU A 35 -5.66 -17.46 -2.17
CA GLU A 35 -4.70 -17.92 -3.15
C GLU A 35 -4.74 -19.46 -3.17
N GLY A 36 -5.57 -20.02 -4.06
CA GLY A 36 -5.78 -21.46 -4.16
C GLY A 36 -6.44 -22.05 -2.91
N ASP A 37 -5.71 -22.90 -2.19
CA ASP A 37 -6.14 -23.53 -0.94
C ASP A 37 -5.72 -22.75 0.31
N ARG A 38 -5.12 -21.57 0.14
CA ARG A 38 -4.56 -20.75 1.22
C ARG A 38 -5.30 -19.43 1.34
N VAL A 39 -5.42 -18.97 2.59
CA VAL A 39 -5.86 -17.60 2.89
C VAL A 39 -4.67 -16.80 3.38
N ILE A 40 -4.37 -15.71 2.68
CA ILE A 40 -3.31 -14.76 3.02
C ILE A 40 -3.90 -13.60 3.79
N LEU A 41 -3.29 -13.29 4.93
CA LEU A 41 -3.63 -12.17 5.80
C LEU A 41 -2.62 -11.04 5.57
N THR A 42 -3.11 -9.86 5.22
CA THR A 42 -2.26 -8.67 5.09
C THR A 42 -2.92 -7.44 5.73
N ASN A 43 -2.12 -6.48 6.18
CA ASN A 43 -2.65 -5.20 6.62
C ASN A 43 -3.21 -4.46 5.40
N ALA A 44 -4.47 -4.03 5.47
CA ALA A 44 -5.18 -3.45 4.33
C ALA A 44 -4.52 -2.17 3.81
N SER A 45 -3.92 -1.38 4.71
CA SER A 45 -3.21 -0.15 4.39
C SER A 45 -1.88 -0.45 3.66
N THR A 46 -1.18 -1.50 4.06
CA THR A 46 0.06 -1.92 3.39
C THR A 46 -0.18 -2.57 2.05
N ASN A 47 -1.32 -3.24 1.83
CA ASN A 47 -1.60 -3.88 0.55
C ASN A 47 -1.78 -2.86 -0.59
N ALA A 48 -2.45 -1.74 -0.32
CA ALA A 48 -2.59 -0.66 -1.31
C ALA A 48 -1.21 -0.08 -1.68
N LEU A 49 -0.33 0.08 -0.70
CA LEU A 49 1.04 0.55 -0.93
C LEU A 49 1.87 -0.47 -1.71
N LEU A 50 1.77 -1.76 -1.37
CA LEU A 50 2.45 -2.85 -2.09
C LEU A 50 2.00 -2.93 -3.55
N LYS A 51 0.68 -2.90 -3.81
CA LYS A 51 0.15 -2.88 -5.18
C LYS A 51 0.59 -1.64 -5.95
N ALA A 52 0.65 -0.49 -5.28
CA ALA A 52 1.18 0.72 -5.90
C ALA A 52 2.66 0.54 -6.24
N GLN A 53 3.48 0.02 -5.32
CA GLN A 53 4.90 -0.26 -5.56
C GLN A 53 5.11 -1.23 -6.73
N GLU A 54 4.33 -2.31 -6.80
CA GLU A 54 4.35 -3.25 -7.94
C GLU A 54 3.98 -2.55 -9.25
N ALA A 55 2.92 -1.74 -9.26
CA ALA A 55 2.50 -0.99 -10.44
C ALA A 55 3.52 0.06 -10.90
N PHE A 56 4.36 0.56 -9.99
CA PHE A 56 5.42 1.53 -10.29
C PHE A 56 6.78 0.89 -10.61
N GLN A 57 6.88 -0.44 -10.63
CA GLN A 57 8.11 -1.14 -10.98
C GLN A 57 8.49 -0.87 -12.45
N GLY A 58 9.71 -0.40 -12.71
CA GLY A 58 10.20 -0.09 -14.07
C GLY A 58 9.84 1.31 -14.58
N VAL A 59 8.96 2.04 -13.88
CA VAL A 59 8.50 3.37 -14.33
C VAL A 59 9.61 4.41 -14.30
N ALA A 60 10.58 4.28 -13.38
CA ALA A 60 11.73 5.18 -13.32
C ALA A 60 12.58 5.06 -14.59
N GLU A 61 12.81 3.84 -15.07
CA GLU A 61 13.55 3.54 -16.29
C GLU A 61 12.80 4.02 -17.54
N GLU A 62 11.48 3.81 -17.61
CA GLU A 62 10.63 4.31 -18.70
C GLU A 62 10.64 5.84 -18.80
N LEU A 63 10.60 6.53 -17.66
CA LEU A 63 10.63 7.99 -17.58
C LEU A 63 12.05 8.57 -17.61
N GLY A 64 13.08 7.72 -17.69
CA GLY A 64 14.49 8.13 -17.72
C GLY A 64 14.99 8.79 -16.43
N ILE A 65 14.32 8.55 -15.30
CA ILE A 65 14.64 9.12 -13.98
C ILE A 65 15.78 8.31 -13.37
N LYS A 66 16.92 8.94 -13.10
CA LYS A 66 18.12 8.24 -12.60
C LYS A 66 18.58 8.75 -11.23
N ASN A 67 18.21 9.96 -10.87
CA ASN A 67 18.65 10.59 -9.64
C ASN A 67 17.55 11.48 -9.03
N GLU A 68 17.86 12.04 -7.86
CA GLU A 68 16.93 12.90 -7.12
C GLU A 68 16.58 14.20 -7.87
N GLU A 69 17.52 14.75 -8.66
CA GLU A 69 17.31 15.97 -9.44
C GLU A 69 16.23 15.76 -10.53
N ASP A 70 16.25 14.60 -11.18
CA ASP A 70 15.25 14.19 -12.18
C ASP A 70 13.85 14.11 -11.56
N VAL A 71 13.75 13.57 -10.34
CA VAL A 71 12.48 13.50 -9.58
C VAL A 71 11.97 14.90 -9.25
N ILE A 72 12.85 15.78 -8.77
CA ILE A 72 12.51 17.17 -8.45
C ILE A 72 12.00 17.90 -9.69
N LYS A 73 12.65 17.68 -10.85
CA LYS A 73 12.24 18.29 -12.12
C LYS A 73 10.84 17.79 -12.55
N LEU A 74 10.61 16.49 -12.53
CA LEU A 74 9.31 15.89 -12.83
C LEU A 74 8.19 16.47 -11.96
N VAL A 75 8.42 16.54 -10.64
CA VAL A 75 7.43 17.07 -9.70
C VAL A 75 7.15 18.55 -9.95
N LYS A 76 8.18 19.34 -10.30
CA LYS A 76 8.00 20.76 -10.66
C LYS A 76 7.16 20.93 -11.92
N GLU A 77 7.40 20.13 -12.96
CA GLU A 77 6.62 20.14 -14.21
C GLU A 77 5.14 19.81 -13.94
N ILE A 78 4.85 18.72 -13.23
CA ILE A 78 3.47 18.34 -12.87
C ILE A 78 2.77 19.43 -12.04
N ARG A 79 3.49 20.07 -11.10
CA ARG A 79 2.94 21.16 -10.28
C ARG A 79 2.65 22.40 -11.12
N ALA A 80 3.48 22.72 -12.11
CA ALA A 80 3.26 23.83 -13.03
C ALA A 80 2.04 23.57 -13.92
N GLU A 81 1.93 22.39 -14.52
CA GLU A 81 0.77 21.99 -15.34
C GLU A 81 -0.54 22.05 -14.54
N ARG A 82 -0.54 21.54 -13.31
CA ARG A 82 -1.71 21.65 -12.42
C ARG A 82 -2.01 23.09 -12.05
N GLY A 83 -0.99 23.90 -11.75
CA GLY A 83 -1.16 25.33 -11.45
C GLY A 83 -1.78 26.13 -12.60
N GLU A 84 -1.48 25.79 -13.86
CA GLU A 84 -2.11 26.39 -15.03
C GLU A 84 -3.56 25.92 -15.23
N LYS A 85 -3.84 24.65 -14.93
CA LYS A 85 -5.18 24.05 -15.03
C LYS A 85 -6.19 24.61 -14.00
N TYR A 86 -5.70 25.27 -12.94
CA TYR A 86 -6.52 25.94 -11.92
C TYR A 86 -6.36 27.48 -11.93
N LYS A 87 -5.90 28.10 -13.02
CA LYS A 87 -6.07 29.55 -13.20
C LYS A 87 -7.56 29.84 -13.41
N CYS A 88 -8.21 30.36 -12.37
CA CYS A 88 -9.61 30.80 -12.35
C CYS A 88 -10.06 31.41 -13.70
N GLU A 89 -10.98 30.74 -14.39
CA GLU A 89 -11.97 31.42 -15.24
C GLU A 89 -13.06 31.99 -14.34
N SER A 90 -12.74 33.05 -13.61
CA SER A 90 -13.70 34.06 -13.14
C SER A 90 -12.91 35.19 -12.51
N CYS A 91 -12.65 36.21 -13.31
CA CYS A 91 -12.52 37.59 -12.85
C CYS A 91 -13.85 38.29 -13.14
#